data_AF-A0A811L7D2-F1
#
_entry.id   AF-A0A811L7D2-F1
#
_cell.length_a   1.000
_cell.length_b   1.000
_cell.length_c   1.000
_cell.angle_alpha   90.00
_cell.angle_beta   90.00
_cell.angle_gamma   90.00
#
_symmetry.space_group_name_H-M   'P 1'
#
loop_
_entity.id
_entity.type
_entity.pdbx_description
1 polymer ?
#
loop_
_entity_poly.entity_id
_entity_poly.type
_entity_poly.pdbx_seq_one_letter_code
_entity_poly.pdbx_strand_id
1 'polypeptide(L)'
;MLIVHLLLFCAASQLINSSPIKTRQTLGACLDPLGGRRKVGEEWQYDRKFARRCVETKNGWRIETFACILPNGEWVKIGESRNGANCERDEYGVTKLSLPFTLKCGSRENGEQWDEEEFRKECHYGTIKPVGCYTRYRHLIPANGVWVEKNVTYKCILTSKGLAMSSDSVMRSQ
;
A
#
# COMPACT_ATOMS: atom_id res chain seq x y z
N MET A 1 53.82 3.44 -76.16
CA MET A 1 54.10 4.85 -75.78
C MET A 1 52.78 5.54 -75.52
N LEU A 2 52.64 6.20 -74.36
CA LEU A 2 51.82 7.40 -74.08
C LEU A 2 50.31 7.36 -74.47
N ILE A 3 49.32 7.53 -73.59
CA ILE A 3 49.12 8.63 -72.63
C ILE A 3 48.18 8.21 -71.49
N VAL A 4 48.57 8.65 -70.31
CA VAL A 4 47.83 8.69 -69.05
C VAL A 4 46.79 9.80 -69.12
N HIS A 5 45.53 9.54 -68.73
CA HIS A 5 44.64 10.61 -68.27
C HIS A 5 43.99 10.24 -66.93
N LEU A 6 44.49 10.92 -65.89
CA LEU A 6 43.83 11.10 -64.60
C LEU A 6 42.47 11.77 -64.79
N LEU A 7 41.45 11.24 -64.11
CA LEU A 7 40.31 12.02 -63.66
C LEU A 7 40.11 11.77 -62.16
N LEU A 8 40.44 12.81 -61.39
CA LEU A 8 40.00 13.03 -60.02
C LEU A 8 38.47 13.13 -60.00
N PHE A 9 37.81 12.36 -59.13
CA PHE A 9 36.48 12.75 -58.63
C PHE A 9 36.38 12.61 -57.11
N CYS A 10 36.04 13.76 -56.56
CA CYS A 10 35.53 14.16 -55.26
C CYS A 10 35.22 13.13 -54.16
N ALA A 11 35.61 13.57 -52.96
CA ALA A 11 35.16 13.14 -51.65
C ALA A 11 33.64 13.00 -51.52
N ALA A 12 33.22 11.97 -50.77
CA ALA A 12 32.00 12.00 -49.96
C ALA A 12 32.17 11.04 -48.77
N SER A 13 32.60 11.60 -47.65
CA SER A 13 32.53 10.95 -46.34
C SER A 13 31.06 10.74 -45.97
N GLN A 14 30.54 9.52 -46.13
CA GLN A 14 29.25 9.17 -45.55
C GLN A 14 29.47 8.52 -44.18
N LEU A 15 29.44 9.40 -43.17
CA LEU A 15 29.02 9.07 -41.81
C LEU A 15 27.61 8.47 -41.89
N ILE A 16 27.48 7.15 -41.88
CA ILE A 16 26.19 6.53 -41.61
C ILE A 16 25.96 6.65 -40.11
N ASN A 17 25.30 7.76 -39.79
CA ASN A 17 24.67 8.08 -38.53
C ASN A 17 23.73 6.91 -38.17
N SER A 18 24.22 5.95 -37.38
CA SER A 18 23.34 4.95 -36.78
C SER A 18 22.50 5.67 -35.72
N SER A 19 21.35 6.17 -36.17
CA SER A 19 20.27 6.67 -35.32
C SER A 19 20.10 5.76 -34.10
N PRO A 20 19.85 6.30 -32.91
CA PRO A 20 19.59 5.47 -31.75
C PRO A 20 18.38 4.60 -32.07
N ILE A 21 18.60 3.29 -32.03
CA ILE A 21 17.54 2.29 -32.02
C ILE A 21 16.61 2.72 -30.89
N LYS A 22 15.47 3.31 -31.26
CA LYS A 22 14.38 3.60 -30.36
C LYS A 22 13.89 2.23 -29.93
N THR A 23 14.48 1.69 -28.86
CA THR A 23 14.01 0.49 -28.18
C THR A 23 12.52 0.69 -28.02
N ARG A 24 11.76 -0.16 -28.70
CA ARG A 24 10.32 -0.28 -28.60
C ARG A 24 10.04 -0.58 -27.13
N GLN A 25 9.92 0.47 -26.33
CA GLN A 25 9.49 0.38 -24.94
C GLN A 25 8.21 -0.43 -24.98
N THR A 26 8.13 -1.46 -24.15
CA THR A 26 6.95 -2.31 -23.96
C THR A 26 5.74 -1.41 -23.65
N LEU A 27 5.06 -0.95 -24.72
CA LEU A 27 3.77 -0.29 -24.71
C LEU A 27 2.77 -1.33 -24.22
N GLY A 28 2.24 -1.18 -23.01
CA GLY A 28 1.15 -2.03 -22.53
C GLY A 28 1.23 -2.51 -21.08
N ALA A 29 2.20 -2.05 -20.28
CA ALA A 29 2.22 -2.40 -18.85
C ALA A 29 2.70 -1.27 -17.94
N CYS A 30 1.99 -1.07 -16.83
CA CYS A 30 2.40 -0.20 -15.74
C CYS A 30 3.41 -0.90 -14.82
N LEU A 31 4.29 -0.12 -14.21
CA LEU A 31 5.10 -0.54 -13.05
C LEU A 31 4.44 0.00 -11.79
N ASP A 32 3.92 -0.88 -10.94
CA ASP A 32 3.34 -0.47 -9.66
C ASP A 32 4.44 -0.06 -8.64
N PRO A 33 4.09 0.67 -7.57
CA PRO A 33 5.08 1.14 -6.59
C PRO A 33 5.85 0.03 -5.84
N LEU A 34 5.41 -1.23 -5.95
CA LEU A 34 6.09 -2.39 -5.39
C LEU A 34 6.97 -3.09 -6.43
N GLY A 35 7.11 -2.52 -7.63
CA GLY A 35 7.89 -3.07 -8.74
C GLY A 35 7.15 -4.10 -9.60
N GLY A 36 5.85 -4.33 -9.35
CA GLY A 36 5.04 -5.27 -10.11
C GLY A 36 4.70 -4.74 -11.51
N ARG A 37 4.82 -5.60 -12.54
CA ARG A 37 4.35 -5.28 -13.90
C ARG A 37 2.86 -5.59 -14.02
N ARG A 38 2.06 -4.58 -14.37
CA ARG A 38 0.59 -4.65 -14.49
C ARG A 38 0.17 -4.44 -15.92
N LYS A 39 -0.67 -5.31 -16.48
CA LYS A 39 -1.19 -5.12 -17.85
C LYS A 39 -2.14 -3.93 -17.88
N VAL A 40 -2.24 -3.23 -19.01
CA VAL A 40 -3.30 -2.22 -19.21
C VAL A 40 -4.68 -2.85 -18.94
N GLY A 41 -5.50 -2.15 -18.16
CA GLY A 41 -6.80 -2.63 -17.70
C GLY A 41 -6.76 -3.50 -16.45
N GLU A 42 -5.59 -4.01 -16.04
CA GLU A 42 -5.47 -4.80 -14.81
C GLU A 42 -5.81 -3.96 -13.59
N GLU A 43 -6.58 -4.55 -12.68
CA GLU A 43 -7.02 -3.96 -11.42
C GLU A 43 -6.42 -4.72 -10.25
N TRP A 44 -5.98 -4.00 -9.22
CA TRP A 44 -5.40 -4.61 -8.03
C TRP A 44 -5.64 -3.76 -6.78
N GLN A 45 -5.56 -4.42 -5.63
CA GLN A 45 -5.59 -3.74 -4.33
C GLN A 45 -4.22 -3.12 -4.02
N TYR A 46 -4.25 -1.91 -3.46
CA TYR A 46 -3.08 -1.16 -3.02
C TYR A 46 -3.30 -0.63 -1.60
N ASP A 47 -2.33 -0.90 -0.73
CA ASP A 47 -2.33 -0.49 0.69
C ASP A 47 -3.61 -0.89 1.47
N ARG A 48 -4.31 -1.94 1.02
CA ARG A 48 -5.59 -2.44 1.58
C ARG A 48 -6.73 -1.39 1.66
N LYS A 49 -6.53 -0.19 1.11
CA LYS A 49 -7.46 0.95 1.19
C LYS A 49 -7.98 1.37 -0.17
N PHE A 50 -7.22 1.10 -1.22
CA PHE A 50 -7.50 1.61 -2.56
C PHE A 50 -7.39 0.51 -3.58
N ALA A 51 -8.26 0.52 -4.58
CA ALA A 51 -8.07 -0.28 -5.78
C ALA A 51 -7.51 0.62 -6.90
N ARG A 52 -6.52 0.08 -7.60
CA ARG A 52 -5.80 0.77 -8.68
C ARG A 52 -5.96 0.02 -9.99
N ARG A 53 -5.88 0.76 -11.09
CA ARG A 53 -5.89 0.21 -12.44
C ARG A 53 -4.76 0.80 -13.27
N CYS A 54 -4.20 0.00 -14.16
CA CYS A 54 -3.29 0.48 -15.19
C CYS A 54 -4.07 1.05 -16.38
N VAL A 55 -3.83 2.30 -16.73
CA VAL A 55 -4.55 3.01 -17.79
C VAL A 55 -3.57 3.44 -18.88
N GLU A 56 -3.86 3.08 -20.12
CA GLU A 56 -3.12 3.55 -21.28
C GLU A 56 -3.46 5.01 -21.59
N THR A 57 -2.45 5.77 -22.01
CA THR A 57 -2.56 7.19 -22.36
C THR A 57 -1.85 7.43 -23.68
N LYS A 58 -2.08 8.60 -24.30
CA LYS A 58 -1.39 8.98 -25.55
C LYS A 58 0.14 8.94 -25.45
N ASN A 59 0.68 9.17 -24.24
CA ASN A 59 2.12 9.31 -23.99
C ASN A 59 2.71 8.12 -23.22
N GLY A 60 1.99 7.00 -23.11
CA GLY A 60 2.44 5.83 -22.36
C GLY A 60 1.33 5.30 -21.46
N TRP A 61 1.59 5.13 -20.17
CA TRP A 61 0.64 4.58 -19.21
C TRP A 61 0.69 5.36 -17.90
N ARG A 62 -0.39 5.26 -17.12
CA ARG A 62 -0.45 5.76 -15.76
C ARG A 62 -1.22 4.79 -14.87
N ILE A 63 -0.94 4.88 -13.57
CA ILE A 63 -1.71 4.16 -12.56
C ILE A 63 -2.77 5.10 -12.02
N GLU A 64 -4.01 4.62 -11.98
CA GLU A 64 -5.14 5.37 -11.44
C GLU A 64 -5.73 4.66 -10.23
N THR A 65 -5.94 5.38 -9.13
CA THR A 65 -6.87 4.93 -8.09
C THR A 65 -8.29 5.15 -8.60
N PHE A 66 -9.09 4.09 -8.67
CA PHE A 66 -10.46 4.14 -9.21
C PHE A 66 -11.54 3.72 -8.20
N ALA A 67 -11.15 3.11 -7.07
CA ALA A 67 -12.05 2.75 -6.00
C ALA A 67 -11.36 2.76 -4.63
N CYS A 68 -12.17 2.83 -3.58
CA CYS A 68 -11.78 2.61 -2.20
C CYS A 68 -12.18 1.18 -1.79
N ILE A 69 -11.44 0.62 -0.84
CA ILE A 69 -11.68 -0.72 -0.31
C ILE A 69 -12.22 -0.57 1.11
N LEU A 70 -13.43 -1.08 1.32
CA LEU A 70 -14.06 -1.13 2.63
C LEU A 70 -13.37 -2.16 3.54
N PRO A 71 -13.51 -2.04 4.87
CA PRO A 71 -13.01 -3.02 5.84
C PRO A 71 -13.33 -4.49 5.53
N ASN A 72 -14.51 -4.76 4.96
CA ASN A 72 -14.96 -6.09 4.55
C ASN A 72 -14.35 -6.57 3.22
N GLY A 73 -13.47 -5.78 2.59
CA GLY A 73 -12.81 -6.07 1.31
C GLY A 73 -13.58 -5.60 0.07
N GLU A 74 -14.79 -5.08 0.24
CA GLU A 74 -15.64 -4.64 -0.85
C GLU A 74 -15.14 -3.35 -1.50
N TRP A 75 -15.27 -3.23 -2.82
CA TRP A 75 -14.83 -2.05 -3.58
C TRP A 75 -15.99 -1.07 -3.79
N VAL A 76 -15.73 0.21 -3.51
CA VAL A 76 -16.64 1.34 -3.75
C VAL A 76 -15.94 2.28 -4.73
N LYS A 77 -16.48 2.45 -5.93
CA LYS A 77 -15.84 3.29 -6.94
C LYS A 77 -15.85 4.76 -6.51
N ILE A 78 -14.91 5.53 -7.05
CA ILE A 78 -14.89 6.97 -6.82
C ILE A 78 -16.21 7.60 -7.31
N GLY A 79 -16.85 8.38 -6.44
CA GLY A 79 -18.17 8.98 -6.67
C GLY A 79 -19.34 8.11 -6.23
N GLU A 80 -19.10 6.87 -5.79
CA GLU A 80 -20.15 5.98 -5.27
C GLU A 80 -20.21 6.00 -3.74
N SER A 81 -21.40 5.66 -3.24
CA SER A 81 -21.70 5.43 -1.82
C SER A 81 -22.23 4.02 -1.63
N ARG A 82 -21.82 3.36 -0.54
CA ARG A 82 -22.36 2.04 -0.16
C ARG A 82 -22.48 1.93 1.35
N ASN A 83 -23.69 1.63 1.84
CA ASN A 83 -23.98 1.51 3.28
C ASN A 83 -23.51 2.71 4.11
N GLY A 84 -23.56 3.93 3.55
CA GLY A 84 -23.09 5.17 4.19
C GLY A 84 -21.58 5.42 4.09
N ALA A 85 -20.81 4.51 3.49
CA ALA A 85 -19.41 4.74 3.15
C ALA A 85 -19.30 5.41 1.77
N ASN A 86 -18.44 6.42 1.65
CA ASN A 86 -18.25 7.19 0.42
C ASN A 86 -16.79 7.13 -0.02
N CYS A 87 -16.57 6.89 -1.31
CA CYS A 87 -15.25 7.01 -1.92
C CYS A 87 -15.21 8.25 -2.80
N GLU A 88 -14.44 9.27 -2.42
CA GLU A 88 -14.46 10.56 -3.09
C GLU A 88 -13.05 11.01 -3.43
N ARG A 89 -12.94 11.96 -4.36
CA ARG A 89 -11.69 12.66 -4.68
C ARG A 89 -11.85 14.10 -4.23
N ASP A 90 -10.91 14.59 -3.42
CA ASP A 90 -10.92 15.98 -2.98
C ASP A 90 -10.50 16.94 -4.11
N GLU A 91 -10.53 18.25 -3.81
CA GLU A 91 -10.18 19.31 -4.75
C GLU A 91 -8.72 19.24 -5.26
N TYR A 92 -7.83 18.58 -4.52
CA TYR A 92 -6.42 18.37 -4.88
C TYR A 92 -6.19 17.05 -5.61
N GLY A 93 -7.23 16.27 -5.85
CA GLY A 93 -7.14 14.98 -6.53
C GLY A 93 -6.84 13.80 -5.62
N VAL A 94 -6.82 13.97 -4.30
CA VAL A 94 -6.55 12.91 -3.34
C VAL A 94 -7.82 12.08 -3.12
N THR A 95 -7.70 10.75 -3.25
CA THR A 95 -8.82 9.83 -2.98
C THR A 95 -8.97 9.58 -1.48
N LYS A 96 -10.18 9.77 -0.97
CA LYS A 96 -10.54 9.60 0.43
C LYS A 96 -11.69 8.59 0.57
N LEU A 97 -11.54 7.68 1.52
CA LEU A 97 -12.62 6.83 2.00
C LEU A 97 -13.20 7.43 3.28
N SER A 98 -14.48 7.74 3.27
CA SER A 98 -15.24 8.13 4.46
C SER A 98 -16.09 6.94 4.88
N LEU A 99 -15.98 6.53 6.15
CA LEU A 99 -16.74 5.42 6.72
C LEU A 99 -17.80 5.95 7.68
N PRO A 100 -19.02 5.39 7.68
CA PRO A 100 -20.03 5.79 8.63
C PRO A 100 -19.74 5.19 10.00
N PHE A 101 -20.10 5.93 11.05
CA PHE A 101 -19.92 5.48 12.43
C PHE A 101 -20.78 4.25 12.78
N THR A 102 -21.74 3.87 11.92
CA THR A 102 -22.63 2.72 12.12
C THR A 102 -22.03 1.37 11.69
N LEU A 103 -20.79 1.35 11.18
CA LEU A 103 -20.15 0.09 10.79
C LEU A 103 -19.77 -0.77 11.99
N LYS A 104 -20.34 -1.98 12.02
CA LYS A 104 -20.17 -2.98 13.08
C LYS A 104 -19.10 -4.01 12.75
N CYS A 105 -18.56 -4.65 13.78
CA CYS A 105 -17.64 -5.78 13.68
C CYS A 105 -18.38 -7.05 14.10
N GLY A 106 -19.05 -7.72 13.16
CA GLY A 106 -19.99 -8.79 13.48
C GLY A 106 -21.19 -8.24 14.27
N SER A 107 -21.37 -8.71 15.50
CA SER A 107 -22.41 -8.22 16.41
C SER A 107 -21.99 -7.01 17.26
N ARG A 108 -20.73 -6.55 17.16
CA ARG A 108 -20.17 -5.49 18.00
C ARG A 108 -20.37 -4.11 17.37
N GLU A 109 -20.80 -3.14 18.18
CA GLU A 109 -20.97 -1.75 17.74
C GLU A 109 -19.63 -1.04 17.53
N ASN A 110 -19.62 0.01 16.70
CA ASN A 110 -18.44 0.84 16.55
C ASN A 110 -18.03 1.50 17.88
N GLY A 111 -16.75 1.45 18.22
CA GLY A 111 -16.19 1.89 19.50
C GLY A 111 -16.33 0.87 20.64
N GLU A 112 -17.09 -0.22 20.44
CA GLU A 112 -17.20 -1.27 21.45
C GLU A 112 -15.85 -1.95 21.64
N GLN A 113 -15.44 -2.11 22.90
CA GLN A 113 -14.23 -2.82 23.27
C GLN A 113 -14.55 -4.12 24.01
N TRP A 114 -13.77 -5.15 23.76
CA TRP A 114 -13.89 -6.42 24.47
C TRP A 114 -12.51 -7.04 24.70
N ASP A 115 -12.47 -7.91 25.71
CA ASP A 115 -11.31 -8.72 26.02
C ASP A 115 -11.46 -10.09 25.35
N GLU A 116 -10.38 -10.57 24.76
CA GLU A 116 -10.25 -11.93 24.25
C GLU A 116 -8.89 -12.45 24.73
N GLU A 117 -8.94 -13.43 25.65
CA GLU A 117 -7.77 -13.92 26.38
C GLU A 117 -7.00 -12.78 27.08
N GLU A 118 -5.74 -12.55 26.67
CA GLU A 118 -4.85 -11.53 27.22
C GLU A 118 -4.94 -10.20 26.46
N PHE A 119 -5.85 -10.06 25.49
CA PHE A 119 -5.85 -8.92 24.57
C PHE A 119 -7.15 -8.12 24.64
N ARG A 120 -7.03 -6.79 24.71
CA ARG A 120 -8.13 -5.85 24.49
C ARG A 120 -8.21 -5.53 23.00
N LYS A 121 -9.42 -5.62 22.45
CA LYS A 121 -9.76 -5.27 21.06
C LYS A 121 -10.86 -4.21 21.04
N GLU A 122 -10.96 -3.47 19.94
CA GLU A 122 -11.99 -2.48 19.67
C GLU A 122 -12.57 -2.70 18.28
N CYS A 123 -13.87 -2.53 18.12
CA CYS A 123 -14.45 -2.37 16.80
C CYS A 123 -14.26 -0.93 16.33
N HIS A 124 -13.52 -0.73 15.25
CA HIS A 124 -13.23 0.58 14.70
C HIS A 124 -13.60 0.63 13.22
N TYR A 125 -14.72 1.29 12.93
CA TYR A 125 -15.37 1.41 11.62
C TYR A 125 -15.41 0.07 10.88
N GLY A 126 -16.04 -0.95 11.48
CA GLY A 126 -16.16 -2.28 10.88
C GLY A 126 -14.87 -3.10 10.82
N THR A 127 -13.76 -2.61 11.38
CA THR A 127 -12.50 -3.37 11.51
C THR A 127 -12.18 -3.63 12.98
N ILE A 128 -11.79 -4.86 13.33
CA ILE A 128 -11.28 -5.15 14.67
C ILE A 128 -9.85 -4.57 14.80
N LYS A 129 -9.66 -3.67 15.77
CA LYS A 129 -8.37 -3.08 16.10
C LYS A 129 -7.83 -3.62 17.41
N PRO A 130 -6.56 -4.01 17.46
CA PRO A 130 -5.90 -4.32 18.72
C PRO A 130 -5.71 -3.04 19.54
N VAL A 131 -6.14 -3.07 20.80
CA VAL A 131 -6.02 -1.93 21.73
C VAL A 131 -4.83 -2.13 22.66
N GLY A 132 -4.64 -3.34 23.19
CA GLY A 132 -3.57 -3.60 24.15
C GLY A 132 -3.55 -5.02 24.69
N CYS A 133 -2.58 -5.29 25.55
CA CYS A 133 -2.34 -6.59 26.17
C CYS A 133 -2.42 -6.46 27.69
N TYR A 134 -2.96 -7.46 28.38
CA TYR A 134 -2.95 -7.52 29.83
C TYR A 134 -1.71 -8.24 30.34
N THR A 135 -1.08 -7.68 31.37
CA THR A 135 -0.12 -8.44 32.16
C THR A 135 -0.83 -9.53 32.96
N ARG A 136 -0.06 -10.48 33.52
CA ARG A 136 -0.58 -11.45 34.50
C ARG A 136 -1.27 -10.81 35.71
N TYR A 137 -1.00 -9.54 35.98
CA TYR A 137 -1.61 -8.76 37.06
C TYR A 137 -2.79 -7.90 36.59
N ARG A 138 -3.31 -8.17 35.38
CA ARG A 138 -4.44 -7.46 34.78
C ARG A 138 -4.19 -5.97 34.54
N HIS A 139 -2.92 -5.56 34.42
CA HIS A 139 -2.58 -4.23 33.94
C HIS A 139 -2.65 -4.17 32.42
N LEU A 140 -3.45 -3.25 31.86
CA LEU A 140 -3.56 -3.07 30.41
C LEU A 140 -2.40 -2.22 29.89
N ILE A 141 -1.60 -2.80 29.01
CA ILE A 141 -0.55 -2.11 28.26
C ILE A 141 -1.12 -1.79 26.87
N PRO A 142 -1.19 -0.52 26.45
CA PRO A 142 -1.60 -0.16 25.10
C PRO A 142 -0.73 -0.85 24.03
N ALA A 143 -1.26 -1.04 22.83
CA ALA A 143 -0.50 -1.58 21.70
C ALA A 143 0.77 -0.75 21.45
N ASN A 144 1.90 -1.44 21.27
CA ASN A 144 3.26 -0.87 21.23
C ASN A 144 3.72 -0.17 22.52
N GLY A 145 2.99 -0.35 23.62
CA GLY A 145 3.32 0.16 24.93
C GLY A 145 4.29 -0.73 25.71
N VAL A 146 4.87 -0.14 26.76
CA VAL A 146 5.79 -0.80 27.69
C VAL A 146 5.32 -0.52 29.11
N TRP A 147 5.41 -1.53 29.96
CA TRP A 147 5.10 -1.43 31.39
C TRP A 147 6.18 -2.12 32.22
N VAL A 148 6.60 -1.52 33.32
CA VAL A 148 7.62 -2.10 34.20
C VAL A 148 7.00 -2.36 35.56
N GLU A 149 7.08 -3.60 36.02
CA GLU A 149 6.56 -4.00 37.33
C GLU A 149 7.47 -5.04 37.98
N LYS A 150 7.89 -4.78 39.23
CA LYS A 150 8.68 -5.71 40.06
C LYS A 150 9.89 -6.33 39.33
N ASN A 151 10.68 -5.49 38.65
CA ASN A 151 11.86 -5.84 37.86
C ASN A 151 11.58 -6.65 36.57
N VAL A 152 10.32 -6.73 36.14
CA VAL A 152 9.93 -7.30 34.84
C VAL A 152 9.48 -6.16 33.94
N THR A 153 10.02 -6.11 32.73
CA THR A 153 9.57 -5.20 31.67
C THR A 153 8.65 -5.97 30.74
N TYR A 154 7.38 -5.57 30.68
CA TYR A 154 6.38 -6.07 29.76
C TYR A 154 6.28 -5.16 28.53
N LYS A 155 6.18 -5.75 27.35
CA LYS A 155 5.99 -5.04 26.08
C LYS A 155 4.82 -5.65 25.34
N CYS A 156 3.84 -4.83 24.96
CA CYS A 156 2.73 -5.26 24.14
C CYS A 156 3.02 -4.89 22.68
N ILE A 157 3.42 -5.87 21.87
CA ILE A 157 3.95 -5.64 20.52
C ILE A 157 2.86 -5.92 19.49
N LEU A 158 2.62 -4.96 18.58
CA LEU A 158 1.75 -5.19 17.43
C LEU A 158 2.52 -5.84 16.28
N THR A 159 2.14 -7.06 15.92
CA THR A 159 2.72 -7.84 14.82
C THR A 159 1.73 -7.97 13.66
N SER A 160 2.17 -8.53 12.53
CA SER A 160 1.28 -8.87 11.41
C SER A 160 0.23 -9.93 11.76
N LYS A 161 0.46 -10.72 12.81
CA LYS A 161 -0.47 -11.75 13.31
C LYS A 161 -1.40 -11.26 14.44
N GLY A 162 -1.23 -10.01 14.89
CA GLY A 162 -1.96 -9.47 16.03
C GLY A 162 -1.03 -9.02 17.15
N LEU A 163 -1.57 -8.88 18.36
CA LEU A 163 -0.80 -8.52 19.55
C LEU A 163 -0.02 -9.70 20.10
N ALA A 164 1.15 -9.41 20.66
CA ALA A 164 1.96 -10.36 21.41
C ALA A 164 2.53 -9.69 22.66
N MET A 165 2.55 -10.41 23.77
CA MET A 165 3.21 -9.97 24.99
C MET A 165 4.65 -10.51 25.01
N SER A 166 5.62 -9.63 25.26
CA SER A 166 7.00 -9.99 25.58
C SER A 166 7.31 -9.55 27.02
N SER A 167 8.04 -10.37 27.76
CA SER A 167 8.52 -9.97 29.09
C SER A 167 10.00 -10.26 29.28
N ASP A 168 10.73 -9.27 29.77
CA ASP A 168 12.16 -9.33 30.06
C ASP A 168 12.37 -9.15 31.57
N SER A 169 12.98 -10.12 32.24
CA SER A 169 13.36 -9.99 33.65
C SER A 169 14.72 -9.32 33.74
N VAL A 170 14.84 -8.22 34.51
CA VAL A 170 16.14 -7.64 34.81
C VAL A 170 16.84 -8.58 35.79
N MET A 171 17.73 -9.44 35.31
CA MET A 171 18.62 -10.19 36.20
C MET A 171 19.50 -9.18 36.93
N ARG A 172 19.29 -9.05 38.25
CA ARG A 172 20.28 -8.42 39.12
C ARG A 172 21.45 -9.39 39.21
N SER A 173 22.58 -9.06 38.58
CA SER A 173 23.87 -9.63 38.95
C SER A 173 24.10 -9.29 40.41
N GLN A 174 24.07 -10.31 41.28
CA GLN A 174 24.56 -10.20 42.65
C GLN A 174 26.09 -10.11 42.63
#